data_AF-A0A948FMS8-F1
#
_entry.id   AF-A0A948FMS8-F1
#
_cell.length_a   1.000
_cell.length_b   1.000
_cell.length_c   1.000
_cell.angle_alpha   90.00
_cell.angle_beta   90.00
_cell.angle_gamma   90.00
#
_symmetry.space_group_name_H-M   'P 1'
#
loop_
_entity.id
_entity.type
_entity.pdbx_description
1 polymer ?
#
loop_
_entity_poly.entity_id
_entity_poly.type
_entity_poly.pdbx_seq_one_letter_code
_entity_poly.pdbx_strand_id
1 'polypeptide(L)'
;AGYLSNARKWDWLSKKLLLSMLSEKPAVAVKEYRKFIQGEETQEVLGFFGKKNLPSVFGTDTFVQWVKDEFFERNRHQEVPQSWQLAPSIPDIKETVCQSYGIPITALAKTVRGQANEPRNLAIYLCRKLSREKLEDICKGFDLGSYSSVSSAVIRTETLLSNDNRLRKMLAEIRSKLSKGQAKT
;
A
#
# COMPACT_ATOMS: atom_id res chain seq x y z
N ALA A 1 -10.21 -35.81 -13.83
CA ALA A 1 -10.27 -34.37 -14.18
C ALA A 1 -11.71 -33.85 -14.05
N GLY A 2 -12.02 -33.09 -12.99
CA GLY A 2 -13.38 -32.57 -12.74
C GLY A 2 -13.85 -31.55 -13.78
N TYR A 3 -12.95 -30.70 -14.27
CA TYR A 3 -13.24 -29.68 -15.30
C TYR A 3 -13.59 -30.24 -16.69
N LEU A 4 -13.23 -31.50 -16.96
CA LEU A 4 -13.53 -32.18 -18.23
C LEU A 4 -14.73 -33.14 -18.12
N SER A 5 -15.30 -33.29 -16.93
CA SER A 5 -16.31 -34.32 -16.65
C SER A 5 -17.71 -33.71 -16.53
N ASN A 6 -18.69 -34.39 -17.12
CA ASN A 6 -20.12 -34.05 -16.99
C ASN A 6 -20.82 -34.83 -15.87
N ALA A 7 -20.09 -35.54 -15.01
CA ALA A 7 -20.68 -36.30 -13.92
C ALA A 7 -21.19 -35.37 -12.81
N ARG A 8 -22.39 -35.64 -12.27
CA ARG A 8 -23.06 -34.84 -11.23
C ARG A 8 -22.24 -34.60 -9.96
N LYS A 9 -21.32 -35.51 -9.63
CA LYS A 9 -20.38 -35.35 -8.51
C LYS A 9 -19.46 -34.12 -8.63
N TRP A 10 -19.42 -33.48 -9.79
CA TRP A 10 -18.64 -32.28 -10.07
C TRP A 10 -19.50 -31.03 -10.27
N ASP A 11 -20.78 -31.05 -9.89
CA ASP A 11 -21.68 -29.91 -10.04
C ASP A 11 -21.31 -28.76 -9.07
N TRP A 12 -20.60 -29.07 -7.98
CA TRP A 12 -20.02 -28.07 -7.08
C TRP A 12 -18.85 -27.29 -7.71
N LEU A 13 -18.27 -27.78 -8.81
CA LEU A 13 -17.13 -27.17 -9.48
C LEU A 13 -17.61 -26.10 -10.47
N SER A 14 -17.18 -24.85 -10.28
CA SER A 14 -17.49 -23.76 -11.20
C SER A 14 -16.69 -23.88 -12.51
N LYS A 15 -17.22 -24.64 -13.47
CA LYS A 15 -16.56 -24.90 -14.77
C LYS A 15 -16.75 -23.76 -15.76
N LYS A 16 -17.91 -23.08 -15.72
CA LYS A 16 -18.31 -22.09 -16.73
C LYS A 16 -17.33 -20.91 -16.79
N LEU A 17 -16.98 -20.35 -15.63
CA LEU A 17 -16.07 -19.21 -15.52
C LEU A 17 -14.69 -19.55 -16.09
N LEU A 18 -14.06 -20.62 -15.60
CA LEU A 18 -12.71 -20.99 -16.01
C LEU A 18 -12.62 -21.42 -17.48
N LEU A 19 -13.59 -22.18 -17.98
CA LEU A 19 -13.61 -22.55 -19.39
C LEU A 19 -13.83 -21.34 -20.30
N SER A 20 -14.66 -20.37 -19.87
CA SER A 20 -14.88 -19.14 -20.65
C SER A 20 -13.63 -18.27 -20.80
N MET A 21 -12.65 -18.39 -19.89
CA MET A 21 -11.36 -17.69 -20.01
C MET A 21 -10.50 -18.21 -21.17
N LEU A 22 -10.74 -19.45 -21.63
CA LEU A 22 -9.98 -20.07 -22.72
C LEU A 22 -10.67 -19.90 -24.07
N SER A 23 -12.00 -20.00 -24.11
CA SER A 23 -12.79 -19.74 -25.31
C SER A 23 -14.27 -19.53 -24.97
N GLU A 24 -14.95 -18.68 -25.73
CA GLU A 24 -16.41 -18.55 -25.67
C GLU A 24 -17.14 -19.81 -26.14
N LYS A 25 -16.52 -20.60 -27.03
CA LYS A 25 -17.10 -21.83 -27.58
C LYS A 25 -16.80 -23.01 -26.65
N PRO A 26 -17.80 -23.67 -26.04
CA PRO A 26 -17.58 -24.71 -25.04
C PRO A 26 -16.70 -25.87 -25.51
N ALA A 27 -16.89 -26.33 -26.75
CA ALA A 27 -16.10 -27.41 -27.32
C ALA A 27 -14.61 -27.03 -27.50
N VAL A 28 -14.34 -25.77 -27.86
CA VAL A 28 -12.97 -25.26 -28.01
C VAL A 28 -12.33 -25.05 -26.63
N ALA A 29 -13.06 -24.46 -25.69
CA ALA A 29 -12.59 -24.24 -24.33
C ALA A 29 -12.14 -25.54 -23.63
N VAL A 30 -12.91 -26.63 -23.79
CA VAL A 30 -12.57 -27.95 -23.23
C VAL A 30 -11.28 -28.51 -23.87
N LYS A 31 -11.12 -28.32 -25.19
CA LYS A 31 -9.92 -28.75 -25.91
C LYS A 31 -8.68 -27.97 -25.48
N GLU A 32 -8.78 -26.65 -25.40
CA GLU A 32 -7.70 -25.78 -24.95
C GLU A 32 -7.34 -26.02 -23.48
N TYR A 33 -8.32 -26.26 -22.61
CA TYR A 33 -8.07 -26.63 -21.22
C TYR A 33 -7.28 -27.93 -21.11
N ARG A 34 -7.66 -28.94 -21.90
CA ARG A 34 -6.93 -30.21 -21.93
C ARG A 34 -5.49 -30.01 -22.40
N LYS A 35 -5.28 -29.20 -23.44
CA LYS A 35 -3.96 -28.86 -23.97
C LYS A 35 -3.13 -28.11 -22.93
N PHE A 36 -3.73 -27.16 -22.21
CA PHE A 36 -3.09 -26.40 -21.14
C PHE A 36 -2.62 -27.31 -20.00
N ILE A 37 -3.46 -28.21 -19.50
CA ILE A 37 -3.11 -29.15 -18.42
C ILE A 37 -2.06 -30.18 -18.86
N GLN A 38 -2.03 -30.53 -20.15
CA GLN A 38 -1.02 -31.44 -20.71
C GLN A 38 0.27 -30.73 -21.12
N GLY A 39 0.30 -29.40 -21.10
CA GLY A 39 1.48 -28.61 -21.42
C GLY A 39 2.51 -28.66 -20.29
N GLU A 40 3.77 -28.45 -20.64
CA GLU A 40 4.82 -28.27 -19.65
C GLU A 40 4.67 -26.91 -18.96
N GLU A 41 5.02 -26.85 -17.68
CA GLU A 41 5.06 -25.59 -16.94
C GLU A 41 6.15 -24.69 -17.54
N THR A 42 5.78 -23.46 -17.87
CA THR A 42 6.74 -22.46 -18.35
C THR A 42 7.79 -22.16 -17.29
N GLN A 43 9.02 -21.89 -17.71
CA GLN A 43 10.14 -21.51 -16.82
C GLN A 43 9.80 -20.32 -15.91
N GLU A 44 8.95 -19.40 -16.37
CA GLU A 44 8.43 -18.28 -15.58
C GLU A 44 7.61 -18.75 -14.36
N VAL A 45 6.74 -19.74 -14.55
CA VAL A 45 5.88 -20.32 -13.50
C VAL A 45 6.76 -21.05 -12.48
N LEU A 46 7.64 -21.92 -12.96
CA LEU A 46 8.59 -22.64 -12.11
C LEU A 46 9.48 -21.68 -11.29
N GLY A 47 10.00 -20.64 -11.95
CA GLY A 47 10.83 -19.62 -11.30
C GLY A 47 10.06 -18.75 -10.31
N PHE A 48 8.75 -18.52 -10.53
CA PHE A 48 7.91 -17.79 -9.59
C PHE A 48 7.59 -18.63 -8.34
N PHE A 49 7.13 -19.87 -8.52
CA PHE A 49 6.73 -20.75 -7.42
C PHE A 49 7.92 -21.36 -6.65
N GLY A 50 9.13 -21.35 -7.23
CA GLY A 50 10.36 -21.75 -6.55
C GLY A 50 10.94 -20.70 -5.58
N LYS A 51 10.37 -19.49 -5.49
CA LYS A 51 10.90 -18.43 -4.61
C LYS A 51 10.63 -18.73 -3.15
N LYS A 52 11.63 -18.51 -2.28
CA LYS A 52 11.45 -18.60 -0.81
C LYS A 52 10.41 -17.62 -0.28
N ASN A 53 10.27 -16.46 -0.94
CA ASN A 53 9.25 -15.44 -0.65
C ASN A 53 8.41 -15.21 -1.92
N LEU A 54 7.27 -15.89 -2.04
CA LEU A 54 6.37 -15.71 -3.17
C LEU A 54 5.65 -14.35 -3.07
N PRO A 55 5.69 -13.52 -4.12
CA PRO A 55 4.79 -12.39 -4.25
C PRO A 55 3.32 -12.83 -4.22
N SER A 56 2.42 -12.00 -3.70
CA SER A 56 0.99 -12.31 -3.60
C SER A 56 0.23 -12.21 -4.92
N VAL A 57 0.87 -11.67 -5.96
CA VAL A 57 0.29 -11.46 -7.29
C VAL A 57 1.26 -12.02 -8.33
N PHE A 58 0.71 -12.79 -9.27
CA PHE A 58 1.43 -13.36 -10.40
C PHE A 58 0.70 -13.01 -11.70
N GLY A 59 1.44 -12.61 -12.73
CA GLY A 59 0.91 -12.21 -14.01
C GLY A 59 1.91 -11.32 -14.75
N THR A 60 1.47 -10.77 -15.89
CA THR A 60 2.28 -9.84 -16.68
C THR A 60 2.63 -8.58 -15.89
N ASP A 61 3.73 -7.91 -16.25
CA ASP A 61 4.13 -6.66 -15.61
C ASP A 61 3.01 -5.61 -15.67
N THR A 62 2.27 -5.56 -16.77
CA THR A 62 1.12 -4.67 -16.96
C THR A 62 -0.03 -5.00 -16.01
N PHE A 63 -0.32 -6.29 -15.79
CA PHE A 63 -1.35 -6.73 -14.84
C PHE A 63 -0.92 -6.44 -13.40
N VAL A 64 0.33 -6.75 -13.05
CA VAL A 64 0.88 -6.47 -11.72
C VAL A 64 0.85 -4.97 -11.44
N GLN A 65 1.20 -4.14 -12.42
CA GLN A 65 1.15 -2.69 -12.28
C GLN A 65 -0.28 -2.17 -12.13
N TRP A 66 -1.22 -2.67 -12.93
CA TRP A 66 -2.64 -2.34 -12.77
C TRP A 66 -3.19 -2.73 -11.39
N VAL A 67 -2.86 -3.94 -10.89
CA VAL A 67 -3.26 -4.36 -9.54
C VAL A 67 -2.65 -3.44 -8.47
N LYS A 68 -1.39 -3.03 -8.63
CA LYS A 68 -0.78 -2.06 -7.74
C LYS A 68 -1.54 -0.73 -7.79
N ASP A 69 -1.73 -0.15 -8.96
CA ASP A 69 -2.33 1.18 -9.08
C ASP A 69 -3.79 1.22 -8.59
N GLU A 70 -4.59 0.20 -8.90
CA GLU A 70 -6.02 0.13 -8.55
C GLU A 70 -6.25 -0.15 -7.06
N PHE A 71 -5.39 -0.98 -6.44
CA PHE A 71 -5.63 -1.51 -5.10
C PHE A 71 -4.66 -1.02 -4.02
N PHE A 72 -3.56 -0.35 -4.38
CA PHE A 72 -2.57 0.15 -3.40
C PHE A 72 -3.14 1.23 -2.47
N GLU A 73 -4.06 2.07 -2.95
CA GLU A 73 -4.73 3.04 -2.07
C GLU A 73 -5.73 2.38 -1.11
N ARG A 74 -6.33 1.24 -1.51
CA ARG A 74 -7.37 0.54 -0.73
C ARG A 74 -6.81 -0.50 0.26
N ASN A 75 -5.60 -1.03 0.01
CA ASN A 75 -5.04 -2.17 0.75
C ASN A 75 -3.88 -1.82 1.70
N ARG A 76 -3.89 -0.64 2.33
CA ARG A 76 -3.00 -0.35 3.48
C ARG A 76 -3.49 -1.08 4.74
N HIS A 77 -3.50 -2.41 4.72
CA HIS A 77 -3.86 -3.20 5.88
C HIS A 77 -2.61 -3.52 6.72
N GLN A 78 -2.69 -3.30 8.03
CA GLN A 78 -1.60 -3.58 8.98
C GLN A 78 -1.07 -5.03 8.87
N GLU A 79 -1.89 -5.96 8.40
CA GLU A 79 -1.60 -7.39 8.31
C GLU A 79 -0.95 -7.85 6.99
N VAL A 80 -0.71 -6.93 6.03
CA VAL A 80 -0.02 -7.27 4.76
C VAL A 80 1.35 -6.60 4.74
N PRO A 81 2.44 -7.28 5.19
CA PRO A 81 3.76 -6.68 5.33
C PRO A 81 4.34 -6.14 4.02
N GLN A 82 4.06 -6.77 2.87
CA GLN A 82 4.58 -6.34 1.58
C GLN A 82 3.98 -5.02 1.07
N SER A 83 2.77 -4.65 1.50
CA SER A 83 2.14 -3.36 1.13
C SER A 83 2.92 -2.13 1.63
N TRP A 84 3.85 -2.35 2.56
CA TRP A 84 4.64 -1.32 3.23
C TRP A 84 6.08 -1.21 2.74
N GLN A 85 6.48 -1.96 1.71
CA GLN A 85 7.83 -1.86 1.12
C GLN A 85 8.15 -0.45 0.60
N LEU A 86 7.12 0.33 0.29
CA LEU A 86 7.21 1.73 -0.14
C LEU A 86 6.75 2.71 0.96
N ALA A 87 6.79 2.35 2.24
CA ALA A 87 6.43 3.27 3.31
C ALA A 87 7.56 4.30 3.53
N PRO A 88 7.26 5.61 3.67
CA PRO A 88 8.29 6.61 3.90
C PRO A 88 8.81 6.51 5.34
N SER A 89 10.11 6.75 5.52
CA SER A 89 10.73 6.76 6.84
C SER A 89 10.40 8.05 7.60
N ILE A 90 10.58 8.06 8.93
CA ILE A 90 10.40 9.29 9.74
C ILE A 90 11.27 10.44 9.22
N PRO A 91 12.56 10.24 8.89
CA PRO A 91 13.38 11.27 8.25
C PRO A 91 12.79 11.84 6.97
N ASP A 92 12.35 10.99 6.02
CA ASP A 92 11.79 11.44 4.74
C ASP A 92 10.54 12.29 4.92
N ILE A 93 9.68 11.90 5.87
CA ILE A 93 8.47 12.63 6.21
C ILE A 93 8.82 14.01 6.79
N LYS A 94 9.76 14.05 7.75
CA LYS A 94 10.21 15.32 8.35
C LYS A 94 10.77 16.26 7.29
N GLU A 95 11.66 15.75 6.43
CA GLU A 95 12.29 16.54 5.38
C GLU A 95 11.25 17.09 4.41
N THR A 96 10.33 16.25 3.93
CA THR A 96 9.30 16.67 2.97
C THR A 96 8.34 17.71 3.56
N VAL A 97 7.98 17.56 4.85
CA VAL A 97 7.16 18.56 5.56
C VAL A 97 7.93 19.87 5.70
N CYS A 98 9.19 19.82 6.15
CA CYS A 98 10.05 21.00 6.29
C CYS A 98 10.20 21.76 4.96
N GLN A 99 10.46 21.04 3.87
CA GLN A 99 10.55 21.62 2.53
C GLN A 99 9.23 22.26 2.10
N SER A 100 8.09 21.64 2.40
CA SER A 100 6.77 22.17 2.00
C SER A 100 6.34 23.39 2.82
N TYR A 101 6.80 23.50 4.07
CA TYR A 101 6.59 24.68 4.90
C TYR A 101 7.69 25.75 4.78
N GLY A 102 8.80 25.45 4.10
CA GLY A 102 9.96 26.36 4.00
C GLY A 102 10.67 26.59 5.34
N ILE A 103 10.69 25.59 6.23
CA ILE A 103 11.25 25.69 7.58
C ILE A 103 12.43 24.72 7.78
N PRO A 104 13.41 25.05 8.66
CA PRO A 104 14.47 24.11 9.01
C PRO A 104 13.92 22.96 9.88
N ILE A 105 14.60 21.80 9.86
CA ILE A 105 14.19 20.62 10.65
C ILE A 105 14.13 20.90 12.16
N THR A 106 14.98 21.81 12.66
CA THR A 106 14.99 22.24 14.06
C THR A 106 13.70 22.96 14.47
N ALA A 107 12.95 23.53 13.53
CA ALA A 107 11.65 24.14 13.81
C ALA A 107 10.61 23.09 14.25
N LEU A 108 10.77 21.83 13.85
CA LEU A 108 9.93 20.73 14.35
C LEU A 108 10.18 20.43 15.83
N ALA A 109 11.31 20.86 16.42
CA ALA A 109 11.62 20.69 17.84
C ALA A 109 11.21 21.92 18.70
N LYS A 110 10.85 23.04 18.07
CA LYS A 110 10.42 24.24 18.80
C LYS A 110 9.02 24.10 19.41
N THR A 111 8.93 24.45 20.69
CA THR A 111 7.67 24.55 21.43
C THR A 111 7.50 25.99 21.91
N VAL A 112 6.42 26.64 21.48
CA VAL A 112 6.08 28.01 21.88
C VAL A 112 4.80 27.96 22.69
N ARG A 113 4.81 28.59 23.88
CA ARG A 113 3.65 28.60 24.76
C ARG A 113 2.46 29.24 24.05
N GLY A 114 1.32 28.55 24.04
CA GLY A 114 0.08 29.04 23.43
C GLY A 114 -0.02 28.87 21.91
N GLN A 115 1.01 28.36 21.23
CA GLN A 115 0.98 28.13 19.78
C GLN A 115 1.18 26.65 19.44
N ALA A 116 0.25 26.10 18.67
CA ALA A 116 0.40 24.75 18.14
C ALA A 116 1.46 24.75 17.02
N ASN A 117 2.41 23.83 17.11
CA ASN A 117 3.37 23.59 16.03
C ASN A 117 2.69 22.73 14.95
N GLU A 118 1.94 23.38 14.05
CA GLU A 118 1.24 22.72 12.94
C GLU A 118 2.16 21.83 12.08
N PRO A 119 3.36 22.28 11.64
CA PRO A 119 4.28 21.43 10.88
C PRO A 119 4.68 20.16 11.63
N ARG A 120 4.98 20.26 12.94
CA ARG A 120 5.27 19.09 13.78
C ARG A 120 4.07 18.15 13.83
N ASN A 121 2.88 18.66 14.12
CA ASN A 121 1.69 17.83 14.26
C ASN A 121 1.34 17.12 12.95
N LEU A 122 1.49 17.80 11.80
CA LEU A 122 1.29 17.22 10.48
C LEU A 122 2.31 16.13 10.18
N ALA A 123 3.59 16.34 10.52
CA ALA A 123 4.64 15.33 10.36
C ALA A 123 4.37 14.08 11.22
N ILE A 124 3.95 14.27 12.48
CA ILE A 124 3.54 13.18 13.37
C ILE A 124 2.34 12.42 12.79
N TYR A 125 1.33 13.16 12.31
CA TYR A 125 0.16 12.58 11.66
C TYR A 125 0.53 11.74 10.44
N LEU A 126 1.41 12.26 9.57
CA LEU A 126 1.91 11.54 8.40
C LEU A 126 2.71 10.30 8.79
N CYS A 127 3.57 10.36 9.82
CA CYS A 127 4.26 9.18 10.33
C CYS A 127 3.24 8.12 10.77
N ARG A 128 2.21 8.53 11.52
CA ARG A 128 1.19 7.59 12.01
C ARG A 128 0.38 6.93 10.89
N LYS A 129 0.13 7.63 9.79
CA LYS A 129 -0.71 7.14 8.67
C LYS A 129 0.10 6.46 7.56
N LEU A 130 1.37 6.82 7.39
CA LEU A 130 2.17 6.41 6.24
C LEU A 130 3.35 5.52 6.60
N SER A 131 3.97 5.67 7.78
CA SER A 131 5.11 4.86 8.19
C SER A 131 4.66 3.59 8.93
N ARG A 132 5.56 2.61 9.02
CA ARG A 132 5.37 1.36 9.78
C ARG A 132 5.89 1.44 11.22
N GLU A 133 6.26 2.64 11.65
CA GLU A 133 6.95 2.86 12.91
C GLU A 133 6.00 2.71 14.10
N LYS A 134 6.50 2.17 15.20
CA LYS A 134 5.71 2.10 16.44
C LYS A 134 5.51 3.51 16.97
N LEU A 135 4.46 3.68 17.79
CA LEU A 135 4.22 4.95 18.48
C LEU A 135 5.44 5.41 19.29
N GLU A 136 6.18 4.46 19.87
CA GLU A 136 7.44 4.71 20.60
C GLU A 136 8.54 5.25 19.69
N ASP A 137 8.68 4.71 18.48
CA ASP A 137 9.72 5.12 17.53
C ASP A 137 9.38 6.49 16.93
N ILE A 138 8.10 6.78 16.69
CA ILE A 138 7.63 8.13 16.35
C ILE A 138 7.89 9.08 17.53
N CYS A 139 7.60 8.67 18.77
CA CYS A 139 7.84 9.48 19.96
C CYS A 139 9.32 9.88 20.09
N LYS A 140 10.23 8.90 19.97
CA LYS A 140 11.68 9.12 19.94
C LYS A 140 12.08 10.01 18.78
N GLY A 141 11.53 9.75 17.59
CA GLY A 141 11.80 10.53 16.39
C GLY A 141 11.47 12.02 16.56
N PHE A 142 10.49 12.39 17.37
CA PHE A 142 10.10 13.80 17.57
C PHE A 142 10.50 14.37 18.95
N ASP A 143 11.35 13.66 19.70
CA ASP A 143 11.79 14.03 21.05
C ASP A 143 10.61 14.36 21.99
N LEU A 144 9.54 13.57 21.89
CA LEU A 144 8.34 13.74 22.71
C LEU A 144 8.48 12.98 24.03
N GLY A 145 7.96 13.55 25.11
CA GLY A 145 8.02 12.94 26.45
C GLY A 145 7.10 11.73 26.65
N SER A 146 6.13 11.50 25.77
CA SER A 146 5.21 10.37 25.87
C SER A 146 4.53 10.03 24.54
N TYR A 147 4.18 8.75 24.36
CA TYR A 147 3.37 8.30 23.22
C TYR A 147 1.97 8.97 23.20
N SER A 148 1.45 9.37 24.36
CA SER A 148 0.16 10.08 24.44
C SER A 148 0.21 11.45 23.75
N SER A 149 1.39 12.07 23.66
CA SER A 149 1.61 13.29 22.89
C SER A 149 1.46 13.06 21.39
N VAL A 150 1.91 11.90 20.89
CA VAL A 150 1.71 11.48 19.49
C VAL A 150 0.23 11.33 19.19
N SER A 151 -0.51 10.58 20.01
CA SER A 151 -1.96 10.39 19.82
C SER A 151 -2.73 11.71 19.85
N SER A 152 -2.38 12.61 20.77
CA SER A 152 -3.01 13.93 20.87
C SER A 152 -2.73 14.81 19.65
N ALA A 153 -1.51 14.77 19.11
CA ALA A 153 -1.15 15.49 17.89
C ALA A 153 -1.92 14.96 16.67
N VAL A 154 -2.10 13.64 16.57
CA VAL A 154 -2.88 13.00 15.50
C VAL A 154 -4.33 13.46 15.54
N ILE A 155 -5.00 13.33 16.70
CA ILE A 155 -6.42 13.73 16.86
C ILE A 155 -6.60 15.21 16.53
N ARG A 156 -5.72 16.08 17.06
CA ARG A 156 -5.78 17.52 16.79
C ARG A 156 -5.63 17.84 15.30
N THR A 157 -4.73 17.13 14.61
CA THR A 157 -4.52 17.29 13.17
C THR A 157 -5.73 16.83 12.37
N GLU A 158 -6.38 15.73 12.77
CA GLU A 158 -7.63 15.26 12.15
C GLU A 158 -8.75 16.31 12.29
N THR A 159 -8.91 16.90 13.48
CA THR A 159 -9.87 17.99 13.70
C THR A 159 -9.54 19.25 12.90
N LEU A 160 -8.26 19.57 12.72
CA LEU A 160 -7.86 20.71 11.88
C LEU A 160 -8.13 20.43 10.40
N LEU A 161 -7.84 19.22 9.92
CA LEU A 161 -8.06 18.83 8.53
C LEU A 161 -9.53 18.86 8.13
N SER A 162 -10.48 18.59 9.03
CA SER A 162 -11.91 18.68 8.72
C SER A 162 -12.37 20.12 8.48
N ASN A 163 -11.71 21.09 9.11
CA ASN A 163 -12.12 22.49 9.10
C ASN A 163 -11.26 23.38 8.20
N ASP A 164 -10.00 23.01 7.93
CA ASP A 164 -9.04 23.81 7.21
C ASP A 164 -8.75 23.25 5.80
N ASN A 165 -9.21 23.97 4.78
CA ASN A 165 -8.97 23.62 3.38
C ASN A 165 -7.51 23.83 2.94
N ARG A 166 -6.81 24.84 3.49
CA ARG A 166 -5.39 25.07 3.22
C ARG A 166 -4.57 23.88 3.72
N LEU A 167 -4.83 23.42 4.93
CA LEU A 167 -4.12 22.27 5.50
C LEU A 167 -4.39 20.99 4.69
N ARG A 168 -5.61 20.78 4.19
CA ARG A 168 -5.94 19.66 3.30
C ARG A 168 -5.17 19.70 1.98
N LYS A 169 -5.08 20.87 1.34
CA LYS A 169 -4.28 21.04 0.11
C LYS A 169 -2.80 20.75 0.37
N MET A 170 -2.25 21.32 1.45
CA MET A 170 -0.86 21.07 1.87
C MET A 170 -0.61 19.57 2.12
N LEU A 171 -1.53 18.88 2.81
CA LEU A 171 -1.44 17.45 3.03
C LEU A 171 -1.42 16.66 1.72
N ALA A 172 -2.27 17.00 0.76
CA ALA A 172 -2.32 16.33 -0.55
C ALA A 172 -1.01 16.53 -1.33
N GLU A 173 -0.44 17.74 -1.32
CA GLU A 173 0.84 18.04 -1.94
C GLU A 173 1.99 17.23 -1.32
N ILE A 174 2.07 17.20 0.01
CA ILE A 174 3.10 16.44 0.73
C ILE A 174 2.96 14.94 0.44
N ARG A 175 1.73 14.41 0.42
CA ARG A 175 1.47 13.00 0.05
C ARG A 175 1.93 12.68 -1.36
N SER A 176 1.67 13.58 -2.32
CA SER A 176 2.13 13.39 -3.71
C SER A 176 3.66 13.38 -3.81
N LYS A 177 4.35 14.27 -3.07
CA LYS A 177 5.83 14.31 -3.03
C LYS A 177 6.41 13.03 -2.41
N LEU A 178 5.84 12.55 -1.30
CA LEU A 178 6.28 11.32 -0.64
C LEU A 178 6.10 10.09 -1.55
N SER A 179 4.97 9.99 -2.26
CA SER A 179 4.73 8.90 -3.21
C SER A 179 5.69 8.94 -4.42
N LYS A 180 5.99 10.13 -4.95
CA LYS A 180 6.92 10.28 -6.09
C LYS A 180 8.39 10.04 -5.72
N GLY A 181 8.79 10.40 -4.50
CA GLY A 181 10.15 10.12 -3.98
C GLY A 181 10.42 8.62 -3.88
N GLN A 182 9.40 7.83 -3.54
CA GLN A 182 9.48 6.38 -3.37
C GLN A 182 9.58 5.59 -4.67
N ALA A 183 9.18 6.17 -5.80
CA ALA A 183 9.28 5.53 -7.12
C ALA A 183 10.68 5.66 -7.76
N LYS A 184 11.59 6.44 -7.16
CA LYS A 184 12.93 6.72 -7.69
C LYS A 184 14.06 5.91 -7.02
N THR A 185 13.73 5.04 -6.06
CA THR A 185 14.66 4.12 -5.38
C THR A 185 14.28 2.69 -5.70
#